data_AF-I6MJJ3-F1
#
_entry.id   AF-I6MJJ3-F1
#
_cell.length_a   1.000
_cell.length_b   1.000
_cell.length_c   1.000
_cell.angle_alpha   90.00
_cell.angle_beta   90.00
_cell.angle_gamma   90.00
#
_symmetry.space_group_name_H-M   'P 1'
#
loop_
_entity.id
_entity.type
_entity.pdbx_description
1 polymer ?
#
loop_
_entity_poly.entity_id
_entity_poly.type
_entity_poly.pdbx_seq_one_letter_code
_entity_poly.pdbx_strand_id
1 'polypeptide(L)'
;AHCCVVTPERLGLCGAVSWLDAKATKELDPAGPCQPISKEGCLDPVKGIYPDADRMVMEASHGALEHITLYSIMEDPMTSCGCFECICGIMPEANGVVICNREFKGMTPTGMTFGELASMTGGGV
;
A
#
# COMPACT_ATOMS: atom_id res chain seq x y z
N ALA A 1 -3.18 -11.64 4.72
CA ALA A 1 -3.93 -10.38 4.91
C ALA A 1 -3.44 -9.27 3.98
N HIS A 2 -2.14 -9.06 3.78
CA HIS A 2 -1.66 -7.99 2.89
C HIS A 2 -1.94 -8.23 1.40
N CYS A 3 -2.35 -7.18 0.69
CA CYS A 3 -2.46 -7.10 -0.77
C CYS A 3 -1.95 -5.73 -1.26
N CYS A 4 -1.07 -5.71 -2.26
CA CYS A 4 -0.68 -4.47 -2.94
C CYS A 4 -1.63 -4.17 -4.10
N VAL A 5 -2.12 -2.93 -4.21
CA VAL A 5 -2.77 -2.43 -5.43
C VAL A 5 -1.79 -1.55 -6.20
N VAL A 6 -1.24 -2.10 -7.27
CA VAL A 6 -0.23 -1.42 -8.10
C VAL A 6 -0.91 -0.63 -9.21
N THR A 7 -0.57 0.65 -9.35
CA THR A 7 -1.06 1.53 -10.42
C THR A 7 0.13 2.17 -11.16
N PRO A 8 -0.06 2.76 -12.35
CA PRO A 8 1.03 3.41 -13.08
C PRO A 8 1.79 4.49 -12.25
N GLU A 9 1.11 5.09 -11.27
CA GLU A 9 1.64 6.18 -10.45
C GLU A 9 1.99 5.74 -9.01
N ARG A 10 1.72 4.48 -8.65
CA ARG A 10 1.99 3.91 -7.33
C ARG A 10 2.52 2.48 -7.48
N LEU A 11 3.84 2.34 -7.38
CA LEU A 11 4.53 1.04 -7.43
C LEU A 11 4.18 0.20 -6.18
N GLY A 12 4.45 -1.11 -6.26
CA GLY A 12 4.43 -1.96 -5.08
C GLY A 12 5.39 -1.42 -4.00
N LEU A 13 5.00 -1.56 -2.73
CA LEU A 13 5.73 -0.95 -1.59
C LEU A 13 7.20 -1.37 -1.48
N CYS A 14 7.59 -2.49 -2.11
CA CYS A 14 8.96 -2.97 -2.19
C CYS A 14 9.86 -2.15 -3.14
N GLY A 15 9.29 -1.26 -3.97
CA GLY A 15 10.01 -0.53 -5.01
C GLY A 15 10.34 -1.35 -6.27
N ALA A 16 10.10 -2.66 -6.26
CA ALA A 16 10.55 -3.58 -7.31
C ALA A 16 9.48 -4.03 -8.31
N VAL A 17 8.20 -3.68 -8.08
CA VAL A 17 7.09 -4.08 -8.97
C VAL A 17 6.35 -2.84 -9.44
N SER A 18 6.59 -2.45 -10.70
CA SER A 18 5.81 -1.43 -11.37
C SER A 18 4.50 -1.99 -11.93
N TRP A 19 3.62 -1.10 -12.42
CA TRP A 19 2.39 -1.53 -13.09
C TRP A 19 2.66 -2.35 -14.37
N LEU A 20 3.72 -2.01 -15.11
CA LEU A 20 4.11 -2.76 -16.30
C LEU A 20 4.64 -4.15 -15.94
N ASP A 21 5.39 -4.27 -14.84
CA ASP A 21 5.87 -5.57 -14.36
C ASP A 21 4.70 -6.45 -13.90
N ALA A 22 3.73 -5.88 -13.18
CA ALA A 22 2.53 -6.58 -12.75
C ALA A 22 1.67 -7.05 -13.95
N LYS A 23 1.54 -6.19 -14.97
CA LYS A 23 0.87 -6.54 -16.23
C LYS A 23 1.59 -7.69 -16.95
N ALA A 24 2.90 -7.59 -17.12
CA ALA A 24 3.69 -8.64 -17.76
C ALA A 24 3.61 -9.96 -16.97
N THR A 25 3.62 -9.90 -15.63
CA THR A 25 3.47 -11.08 -14.77
C THR A 25 2.13 -11.79 -15.02
N LYS A 26 1.04 -11.05 -15.17
CA LYS A 26 -0.29 -11.61 -15.50
C LYS A 26 -0.33 -12.23 -16.91
N GLU A 27 0.36 -11.63 -17.87
CA GLU A 27 0.44 -12.14 -19.25
C GLU A 27 1.28 -13.44 -19.33
N LEU A 28 2.33 -13.56 -18.50
CA LEU A 28 3.17 -14.75 -18.41
C LEU A 28 2.46 -15.91 -17.69
N ASP A 29 1.80 -15.62 -16.57
CA ASP A 29 1.03 -16.61 -15.81
C ASP A 29 -0.35 -16.06 -15.44
N PRO A 30 -1.43 -16.48 -16.14
CA PRO A 30 -2.79 -16.07 -15.83
C PRO A 30 -3.25 -16.44 -14.42
N ALA A 31 -2.72 -17.51 -13.81
CA ALA A 31 -3.04 -17.94 -12.45
C ALA A 31 -2.06 -17.37 -11.41
N GLY A 32 -1.12 -16.53 -11.85
CA GLY A 32 -0.06 -15.97 -11.02
C GLY A 32 -0.55 -14.92 -10.01
N PRO A 33 0.39 -14.30 -9.28
CA PRO A 33 0.09 -13.43 -8.14
C PRO A 33 -0.46 -12.06 -8.54
N CYS A 34 -0.31 -11.63 -9.79
CA CYS A 34 -0.82 -10.35 -10.28
C CYS A 34 -2.15 -10.58 -10.99
N GLN A 35 -3.21 -9.94 -10.51
CA GLN A 35 -4.54 -10.01 -11.10
C GLN A 35 -5.05 -8.62 -11.49
N PRO A 36 -5.77 -8.49 -12.61
CA PRO A 36 -6.26 -7.19 -13.07
C PRO A 36 -7.39 -6.68 -12.16
N ILE A 37 -7.43 -5.37 -11.97
CA ILE A 37 -8.46 -4.66 -11.21
C ILE A 37 -9.06 -3.60 -12.13
N SER A 38 -10.39 -3.59 -12.26
CA SER A 38 -11.11 -2.59 -13.03
C SER A 38 -11.11 -1.23 -12.32
N LYS A 39 -11.04 -0.15 -13.09
CA LYS A 39 -11.25 1.23 -12.60
C LYS A 39 -12.65 1.76 -12.91
N GLU A 40 -13.58 0.88 -13.29
CA GLU A 40 -14.97 1.26 -13.53
C GLU A 40 -15.68 1.64 -12.23
N GLY A 41 -16.65 2.56 -12.32
CA GLY A 41 -17.47 2.94 -11.17
C GLY A 41 -16.73 3.71 -10.08
N CYS A 42 -15.72 4.52 -10.42
CA CYS A 42 -15.02 5.38 -9.47
C CYS A 42 -15.99 6.15 -8.56
N LEU A 43 -15.89 5.93 -7.25
CA LEU A 43 -16.76 6.55 -6.25
C LEU A 43 -16.21 7.88 -5.76
N ASP A 44 -14.88 7.95 -5.60
CA ASP A 44 -14.16 9.16 -5.19
C ASP A 44 -12.83 9.25 -5.97
N PRO A 45 -12.69 10.18 -6.93
CA PRO A 45 -11.46 10.33 -7.69
C PRO A 45 -10.33 11.01 -6.91
N VAL A 46 -10.63 11.72 -5.81
CA VAL A 46 -9.63 12.41 -4.97
C VAL A 46 -8.95 11.42 -4.05
N LYS A 47 -9.72 10.55 -3.38
CA LYS A 47 -9.18 9.48 -2.54
C LYS A 47 -8.76 8.24 -3.34
N GLY A 48 -9.30 8.10 -4.54
CA GLY A 48 -9.06 6.95 -5.42
C GLY A 48 -9.82 5.71 -4.97
N ILE A 49 -11.11 5.84 -4.70
CA ILE A 49 -11.99 4.73 -4.29
C ILE A 49 -12.63 4.09 -5.52
N TYR A 50 -12.41 2.79 -5.68
CA TYR A 50 -12.92 1.99 -6.79
C TYR A 50 -13.54 0.69 -6.25
N PRO A 51 -14.81 0.37 -6.58
CA PRO A 51 -15.49 -0.80 -6.03
C PRO A 51 -14.78 -2.13 -6.32
N ASP A 52 -14.16 -2.26 -7.51
CA ASP A 52 -13.44 -3.48 -7.87
C ASP A 52 -12.12 -3.63 -7.11
N ALA A 53 -11.49 -2.53 -6.68
CA ALA A 53 -10.30 -2.57 -5.85
C ALA A 53 -10.62 -3.09 -4.44
N ASP A 54 -11.71 -2.60 -3.84
CA ASP A 54 -12.23 -3.10 -2.55
C ASP A 54 -12.57 -4.59 -2.64
N ARG A 55 -13.32 -5.00 -3.67
CA ARG A 55 -13.68 -6.41 -3.91
C ARG A 55 -12.44 -7.29 -4.01
N MET A 56 -11.45 -6.89 -4.81
CA MET A 56 -10.24 -7.68 -5.05
C MET A 56 -9.35 -7.76 -3.80
N VAL A 57 -9.22 -6.67 -3.03
CA VAL A 57 -8.48 -6.68 -1.77
C VAL A 57 -9.20 -7.53 -0.72
N MET A 58 -10.53 -7.47 -0.64
CA MET A 58 -11.31 -8.34 0.26
C MET A 58 -11.11 -9.81 -0.06
N GLU A 59 -11.19 -10.18 -1.33
CA GLU A 59 -10.95 -11.56 -1.77
C GLU A 59 -9.51 -12.02 -1.48
N ALA A 60 -8.51 -11.23 -1.88
CA ALA A 60 -7.10 -11.56 -1.72
C ALA A 60 -6.63 -11.54 -0.26
N SER A 61 -7.26 -10.74 0.60
CA SER A 61 -6.95 -10.66 2.04
C SER A 61 -7.73 -11.68 2.88
N HIS A 62 -8.63 -12.46 2.27
CA HIS A 62 -9.57 -13.36 2.95
C HIS A 62 -10.50 -12.63 3.93
N GLY A 63 -10.99 -11.46 3.54
CA GLY A 63 -11.90 -10.63 4.34
C GLY A 63 -11.22 -9.85 5.46
N ALA A 64 -9.89 -9.85 5.54
CA ALA A 64 -9.17 -9.04 6.53
C ALA A 64 -9.22 -7.53 6.21
N LEU A 65 -9.42 -7.18 4.94
CA LEU A 65 -9.50 -5.81 4.45
C LEU A 65 -10.76 -5.66 3.59
N GLU A 66 -11.61 -4.68 3.91
CA GLU A 66 -12.85 -4.45 3.17
C GLU A 66 -12.73 -3.27 2.20
N HIS A 67 -11.97 -2.25 2.58
CA HIS A 67 -11.83 -0.99 1.85
C HIS A 67 -10.38 -0.59 1.70
N ILE A 68 -10.07 0.11 0.60
CA ILE A 68 -8.81 0.82 0.42
C ILE A 68 -9.03 2.20 -0.22
N THR A 69 -8.16 3.15 0.12
CA THR A 69 -7.96 4.36 -0.67
C THR A 69 -6.57 4.35 -1.33
N LEU A 70 -6.52 4.77 -2.60
CA LEU A 70 -5.26 4.80 -3.34
C LEU A 70 -4.42 6.04 -3.04
N TYR A 71 -5.06 7.13 -2.57
CA TYR A 71 -4.42 8.44 -2.45
C TYR A 71 -4.61 9.10 -1.07
N SER A 72 -5.09 8.37 -0.06
CA SER A 72 -5.13 8.86 1.34
C SER A 72 -4.28 8.00 2.26
N ILE A 73 -3.59 8.67 3.19
CA ILE A 73 -2.95 8.03 4.35
C ILE A 73 -3.87 8.00 5.57
N MET A 74 -4.93 8.81 5.56
CA MET A 74 -5.79 9.06 6.72
C MET A 74 -7.01 8.13 6.78
N GLU A 75 -7.38 7.52 5.66
CA GLU A 75 -8.61 6.75 5.50
C GLU A 75 -8.29 5.51 4.68
N ASP A 76 -8.50 4.34 5.27
CA ASP A 76 -8.26 3.03 4.68
C ASP A 76 -6.97 2.95 3.83
N PRO A 77 -5.80 3.30 4.39
CA PRO A 77 -4.55 3.23 3.65
C PRO A 77 -4.22 1.78 3.29
N MET A 78 -3.51 1.59 2.18
CA MET A 78 -3.00 0.27 1.81
C MET A 78 -2.11 -0.29 2.92
N THR A 79 -2.38 -1.53 3.33
CA THR A 79 -1.59 -2.23 4.34
C THR A 79 -0.18 -2.56 3.85
N SER A 80 0.68 -3.03 4.74
CA SER A 80 2.05 -3.39 4.41
C SER A 80 2.40 -4.83 4.82
N CYS A 81 3.15 -5.54 3.97
CA CYS A 81 3.71 -6.84 4.37
C CYS A 81 4.92 -6.67 5.31
N GLY A 82 6.02 -6.11 4.80
CA GLY A 82 7.26 -5.98 5.54
C GLY A 82 8.49 -5.69 4.68
N CYS A 83 8.35 -5.65 3.34
CA CYS A 83 9.46 -5.34 2.44
C CYS A 83 9.54 -3.86 2.02
N PHE A 84 8.75 -2.96 2.62
CA PHE A 84 8.72 -1.54 2.28
C PHE A 84 10.09 -0.86 2.39
N GLU A 85 10.41 -0.03 1.40
CA GLU A 85 11.64 0.77 1.41
C GLU A 85 11.56 1.96 2.36
N CYS A 86 10.36 2.52 2.51
CA CYS A 86 10.09 3.69 3.35
C CYS A 86 8.77 3.51 4.11
N ILE A 87 8.68 4.15 5.26
CA ILE A 87 7.43 4.28 6.05
C ILE A 87 7.04 5.75 6.07
N CYS A 88 5.77 6.03 5.79
CA CYS A 88 5.16 7.34 5.96
C CYS A 88 4.29 7.33 7.22
N GLY A 89 4.53 8.27 8.14
CA GLY A 89 3.74 8.44 9.36
C GLY A 89 3.18 9.85 9.46
N ILE A 90 2.03 9.99 10.12
CA ILE A 90 1.47 11.32 10.43
C ILE A 90 2.24 11.96 11.57
N MET A 91 2.55 13.25 11.44
CA MET A 91 3.13 14.09 12.48
C MET A 91 2.15 15.24 12.79
N PRO A 92 1.22 15.05 13.76
CA PRO A 92 0.18 16.01 14.07
C PRO A 92 0.72 17.40 14.44
N GLU A 93 1.83 17.46 15.17
CA GLU A 93 2.45 18.71 15.65
C GLU A 93 2.98 19.59 14.51
N ALA A 94 3.34 18.97 13.38
CA ALA A 94 3.75 19.68 12.18
C ALA A 94 2.60 19.87 11.17
N ASN A 95 1.40 19.36 11.46
CA ASN A 95 0.31 19.24 10.49
C ASN A 95 0.79 18.63 9.16
N GLY A 96 1.58 17.55 9.25
CA GLY A 96 2.29 16.99 8.11
C GLY A 96 2.62 15.51 8.27
N VAL A 97 3.59 15.06 7.48
CA VAL A 97 4.06 13.67 7.47
C VAL A 97 5.55 13.59 7.68
N VAL A 98 5.99 12.46 8.23
CA VAL A 98 7.39 12.05 8.33
C VAL A 98 7.62 10.83 7.44
N ILE A 99 8.74 10.80 6.74
CA ILE A 99 9.15 9.67 5.91
C ILE A 99 10.47 9.14 6.44
N CYS A 100 10.52 7.85 6.74
CA CYS A 100 11.71 7.16 7.21
C CYS A 100 12.07 6.03 6.24
N ASN A 101 13.28 6.07 5.70
CA ASN A 101 13.82 5.02 4.84
C ASN A 101 14.42 3.88 5.68
N ARG A 102 14.35 2.65 5.16
CA ARG A 102 14.87 1.42 5.80
C ARG A 102 16.33 1.52 6.24
N GLU A 103 17.18 2.22 5.50
CA GLU A 103 18.60 2.35 5.80
C GLU A 103 18.90 3.43 6.85
N PHE A 104 17.90 4.21 7.26
CA PHE A 104 18.06 5.22 8.29
C PHE A 104 18.10 4.58 9.68
N LYS A 105 19.29 4.62 10.32
CA LYS A 105 19.56 4.01 11.63
C LYS A 105 19.26 4.93 12.82
N GLY A 106 18.82 6.16 12.57
CA GLY A 106 18.59 7.16 13.61
C GLY A 106 17.18 7.11 14.20
N MET A 107 16.97 7.96 15.20
CA MET A 107 15.64 8.26 15.73
C MET A 107 14.92 9.22 14.79
N THR A 108 13.64 8.96 14.52
CA THR A 108 12.81 9.86 13.72
C THR A 108 12.09 10.89 14.62
N PRO A 109 11.53 11.97 14.05
CA PRO A 109 10.69 12.92 14.80
C PRO A 109 9.48 12.30 15.53
N THR A 110 9.06 11.06 15.21
CA THR A 110 7.99 10.37 15.94
C THR A 110 8.45 9.75 17.26
N GLY A 111 9.75 9.84 17.59
CA GLY A 111 10.31 9.18 18.76
C GLY A 111 10.52 7.67 18.58
N MET A 112 10.42 7.16 17.35
CA MET A 112 10.70 5.77 16.99
C MET A 112 11.78 5.66 15.91
N THR A 113 12.53 4.56 15.93
CA THR A 113 13.41 4.11 14.84
C THR A 113 12.60 3.49 13.70
N PHE A 114 13.24 3.26 12.54
CA PHE A 114 12.60 2.53 11.44
C PHE A 114 12.09 1.14 11.86
N GLY A 115 12.87 0.40 12.67
CA GLY A 115 12.49 -0.95 13.10
C GLY A 115 11.21 -0.96 13.95
N GLU A 116 11.09 -0.02 14.88
CA GLU A 116 9.90 0.13 15.72
C GLU A 116 8.67 0.53 14.88
N LEU A 117 8.83 1.49 13.96
CA LEU A 117 7.77 1.85 13.01
C LEU A 117 7.35 0.63 12.16
N ALA A 118 8.31 -0.13 11.64
CA ALA A 118 8.06 -1.29 10.80
C ALA A 118 7.30 -2.40 11.55
N SER A 119 7.57 -2.57 12.85
CA SER A 119 6.83 -3.51 13.69
C SER A 119 5.37 -3.11 13.90
N MET A 120 5.04 -1.81 13.88
CA MET A 120 3.66 -1.35 14.04
C MET A 120 2.85 -1.42 12.74
N THR A 121 3.49 -1.14 11.59
CA THR A 121 2.79 -1.01 10.30
C THR A 121 2.85 -2.28 9.44
N GLY A 122 3.69 -3.25 9.80
CA GLY A 122 3.83 -4.51 9.06
C GLY A 122 2.73 -5.54 9.39
N GLY A 123 2.69 -6.62 8.61
CA GLY A 123 1.81 -7.78 8.89
C GLY A 123 0.43 -7.74 8.22
N GLY A 124 0.14 -6.74 7.40
CA GLY A 124 -1.14 -6.62 6.70
C GLY A 124 -2.28 -6.12 7.59
N VAL A 125 -1.94 -5.36 8.63
CA VAL A 125 -2.86 -4.64 9.52
C VAL A 125 -3.05 -3.20 9.02
#